data_AF-A0A925EYQ9-F1
#
_entry.id   AF-A0A925EYQ9-F1
#
_cell.length_a   1.000
_cell.length_b   1.000
_cell.length_c   1.000
_cell.angle_alpha   90.00
_cell.angle_beta   90.00
_cell.angle_gamma   90.00
#
_symmetry.space_group_name_H-M   'P 1'
#
loop_
_entity.id
_entity.type
_entity.pdbx_description
1 polymer ?
#
loop_
_entity_poly.entity_id
_entity_poly.type
_entity_poly.pdbx_seq_one_letter_code
_entity_poly.pdbx_strand_id
1 'polypeptide(L)' 'SIITSFYHYLNNGFKKDEALRNAKLDYLAYTSPSRVFPYFWAGFVPAGDMNSIFR' A
#
# COMPACT_ATOMS: atom_id res chain seq x y z
N SER A 1 4.90 1.56 -8.10
CA SER A 1 3.62 2.25 -7.78
C SER A 1 3.09 1.73 -6.45
N ILE A 2 2.03 2.31 -5.88
CA ILE A 2 1.41 1.80 -4.65
C ILE A 2 1.03 0.32 -4.80
N ILE A 3 0.49 -0.08 -5.96
CA ILE A 3 0.11 -1.49 -6.21
C ILE A 3 1.33 -2.41 -6.25
N THR A 4 2.45 -2.00 -6.85
CA THR A 4 3.69 -2.79 -6.84
C THR A 4 4.19 -3.02 -5.41
N SER A 5 4.27 -1.96 -4.60
CA SER A 5 4.70 -2.07 -3.19
C SER A 5 3.70 -2.91 -2.37
N PHE A 6 2.40 -2.76 -2.63
CA PHE A 6 1.37 -3.55 -1.97
C PHE A 6 1.58 -5.06 -2.18
N TYR A 7 1.76 -5.51 -3.43
CA TYR A 7 2.04 -6.92 -3.71
C TYR A 7 3.40 -7.39 -3.17
N HIS A 8 4.40 -6.50 -3.12
CA HIS A 8 5.66 -6.82 -2.45
C HIS A 8 5.43 -7.16 -0.97
N TYR A 9 4.71 -6.33 -0.22
CA TYR A 9 4.40 -6.61 1.17
C TYR A 9 3.50 -7.82 1.36
N LEU A 10 2.50 -8.03 0.49
CA LEU A 10 1.70 -9.25 0.55
C LEU A 10 2.56 -10.50 0.42
N ASN A 11 3.46 -10.55 -0.57
CA ASN A 11 4.36 -11.68 -0.78
C ASN A 11 5.32 -11.93 0.41
N ASN A 12 5.55 -10.91 1.23
CA ASN A 12 6.32 -11.03 2.48
C ASN A 12 5.47 -11.49 3.69
N GLY A 13 4.21 -11.87 3.48
CA GLY A 13 3.32 -12.42 4.52
C GLY A 13 2.56 -11.38 5.34
N PHE A 14 2.57 -10.11 4.93
CA PHE A 14 1.81 -9.07 5.63
C PHE A 14 0.31 -9.23 5.42
N LYS A 15 -0.47 -8.81 6.41
CA LYS A 15 -1.92 -8.62 6.26
C LYS A 15 -2.21 -7.55 5.22
N LYS A 16 -3.39 -7.58 4.58
CA LYS A 16 -3.73 -6.68 3.46
C LYS A 16 -3.79 -5.21 3.88
N ASP A 17 -4.26 -4.93 5.09
CA ASP A 17 -4.26 -3.59 5.68
C ASP A 17 -2.84 -3.09 5.95
N GLU A 18 -1.98 -3.92 6.55
CA GLU A 18 -0.57 -3.60 6.80
C GLU A 18 0.21 -3.39 5.50
N ALA A 19 0.02 -4.28 4.52
CA ALA A 19 0.65 -4.20 3.21
C ALA A 19 0.27 -2.90 2.48
N LEU A 20 -1.01 -2.54 2.49
CA LEU A 20 -1.48 -1.33 1.81
C LEU A 20 -1.05 -0.06 2.56
N ARG A 21 -1.01 -0.09 3.89
CA ARG A 21 -0.46 1.00 4.70
C ARG A 21 1.01 1.24 4.36
N ASN A 22 1.82 0.19 4.34
CA ASN A 22 3.25 0.32 4.04
C ASN A 22 3.48 0.80 2.60
N ALA A 23 2.70 0.30 1.63
CA ALA A 23 2.75 0.79 0.26
C ALA A 23 2.42 2.29 0.11
N LYS A 24 1.51 2.82 0.93
CA LYS A 24 1.22 4.27 0.97
C LYS A 24 2.34 5.06 1.63
N LEU A 25 2.95 4.52 2.69
CA LEU A 25 4.09 5.17 3.35
C LEU A 25 5.30 5.24 2.41
N ASP A 26 5.61 4.16 1.70
CA ASP A 26 6.64 4.15 0.66
C ASP A 26 6.36 5.20 -0.42
N TYR A 27 5.11 5.28 -0.88
CA TYR A 27 4.72 6.29 -1.85
C TYR A 27 4.99 7.71 -1.34
N LEU A 28 4.58 8.03 -0.12
CA LEU A 28 4.81 9.34 0.48
C LEU A 28 6.30 9.64 0.70
N ALA A 29 7.10 8.62 1.02
CA ALA A 29 8.53 8.78 1.27
C ALA A 29 9.35 9.02 -0.01
N TYR A 30 8.96 8.40 -1.13
CA TYR A 30 9.78 8.36 -2.35
C TYR A 30 9.16 9.11 -3.55
N THR A 31 7.94 9.63 -3.44
CA THR A 31 7.31 10.40 -4.52
C THR A 31 7.89 11.82 -4.62
N SER A 32 7.77 12.42 -5.81
CA SER A 32 8.13 13.82 -6.01
C SER A 32 7.18 14.75 -5.25
N PRO A 33 7.61 15.94 -4.78
CA PRO A 33 6.75 16.88 -4.06
C PRO A 33 5.43 17.23 -4.78
N SER A 34 5.43 17.28 -6.11
CA SER A 34 4.22 17.52 -6.93
C SER A 34 3.16 16.41 -6.84
N ARG A 35 3.49 15.27 -6.25
CA ARG A 35 2.69 14.05 -6.22
C ARG A 35 2.34 13.56 -4.81
N VAL A 36 2.64 14.35 -3.77
CA VAL A 36 2.29 14.00 -2.38
C VAL A 36 0.81 14.15 -2.05
N PHE A 37 0.06 14.89 -2.89
CA PHE A 37 -1.34 15.21 -2.63
C PHE A 37 -2.21 13.95 -2.47
N PRO A 38 -3.21 13.96 -1.58
CA PRO A 38 -4.11 12.83 -1.32
C PRO A 38 -4.74 12.22 -2.58
N TYR A 39 -4.94 13.03 -3.63
CA TYR A 39 -5.40 12.59 -4.94
C TYR A 39 -4.69 11.32 -5.45
N PHE A 40 -3.39 11.17 -5.18
CA PHE A 40 -2.59 10.08 -5.73
C PHE A 40 -2.58 8.78 -4.90
N TRP A 41 -3.03 8.81 -3.64
CA TRP A 41 -2.86 7.67 -2.72
C TRP A 41 -4.06 7.40 -1.80
N ALA A 42 -4.92 8.39 -1.54
CA ALA A 42 -6.03 8.25 -0.62
C ALA A 42 -7.14 7.33 -1.18
N GLY A 43 -7.25 7.23 -2.51
CA GLY A 43 -8.26 6.40 -3.18
C GLY A 43 -8.07 4.88 -3.01
N PHE A 44 -6.91 4.42 -2.56
CA PHE A 44 -6.69 3.00 -2.30
C PHE A 44 -7.25 2.64 -0.92
N VAL A 45 -8.42 2.00 -0.88
CA VAL A 45 -9.06 1.56 0.37
C VAL A 45 -9.22 0.04 0.32
N PRO A 46 -8.70 -0.72 1.31
CA PRO A 46 -8.89 -2.16 1.33
C PRO A 46 -10.30 -2.46 1.87
N ALA A 47 -10.98 -3.47 1.31
CA ALA A 47 -12.31 -3.89 1.74
C ALA A 47 -12.38 -5.42 1.88
N GLY A 48 -13.13 -5.90 2.88
CA GLY A 48 -13.30 -7.33 3.17
C GLY A 48 -12.33 -7.85 4.24
N ASP A 49 -11.89 -9.10 4.11
CA ASP A 49 -10.97 -9.74 5.05
C ASP A 49 -9.54 -9.22 4.89
N MET A 50 -8.93 -8.76 5.99
CA MET A 50 -7.56 -8.24 6.00
C MET A 50 -6.48 -9.30 6.25
N ASN A 51 -6.85 -10.55 6.52
CA ASN A 51 -5.86 -11.60 6.76
C ASN A 51 -4.86 -11.76 5.60
N SER A 52 -3.65 -12.22 5.96
CA SER A 52 -2.62 -12.58 4.98
C SER A 52 -3.17 -13.62 4.00
N ILE A 53 -2.75 -13.48 2.74
CA ILE A 53 -3.09 -14.42 1.66
C ILE A 53 -2.05 -15.55 1.59
N PHE A 54 -0.85 -15.29 2.09
CA PHE A 54 0.26 -16.24 2.09
C PHE A 54 0.46 -16.77 3.51
N ARG A 55 0.68 -18.09 3.62
CA ARG A 55 0.78 -18.83 4.88
C ARG A 55 2.18 -19.40 5.05
#